data_AF-A0A9E4FC15-F1
#
_entry.id   AF-A0A9E4FC15-F1
#
_cell.length_a   1.000
_cell.length_b   1.000
_cell.length_c   1.000
_cell.angle_alpha   90.00
_cell.angle_beta   90.00
_cell.angle_gamma   90.00
#
_symmetry.space_group_name_H-M   'P 1'
#
loop_
_entity.id
_entity.type
_entity.pdbx_description
1 polymer ?
#
loop_
_entity_poly.entity_id
_entity_poly.type
_entity_poly.pdbx_seq_one_letter_code
_entity_poly.pdbx_strand_id
1 'polypeptide(L)'
;SIADQRHNVRQAVTSFKDHPALLAWIIGNELDMGFTNHRVYNEVNELSRLIHEIDPNHPTTTTITALDRETVELVRERAPDLDFLSLQAYGALALMPKAIKYLREGPFMITEWGPLGHWEVGKTRWGAPIEQTSTEKGRHFLDSYRTLIEPFLGPGLGSYVFLWGQKQERTHTWFSLFTDSGESTTAVDVMQFVWTGRTPANQAPVLESLRLARRPAADSVRLASGKRYTATAKVADSDGDPIVYRWRIKPESTETVVGGDLEASIEDLDGLFVGDTTREEVTLMAPGSPGPYRLYVMAYDGQGHAAHANIPFLVYGKRR
;
A
#
# COMPACT_ATOMS: atom_id res chain seq x y z
N SER A 1 2.74 -31.89 -2.10
CA SER A 1 3.87 -32.42 -1.30
C SER A 1 5.13 -31.59 -1.58
N ILE A 2 6.22 -31.77 -0.82
CA ILE A 2 7.52 -31.13 -1.15
C ILE A 2 7.99 -31.53 -2.57
N ALA A 3 7.78 -32.80 -2.95
CA ALA A 3 8.14 -33.28 -4.28
C ALA A 3 7.38 -32.53 -5.39
N ASP A 4 6.08 -32.29 -5.21
CA ASP A 4 5.27 -31.55 -6.17
C ASP A 4 5.72 -30.09 -6.28
N GLN A 5 6.06 -29.45 -5.15
CA GLN A 5 6.59 -28.09 -5.13
C GLN A 5 7.90 -27.98 -5.91
N ARG A 6 8.87 -28.89 -5.65
CA ARG A 6 10.14 -28.96 -6.39
C ARG A 6 9.91 -29.22 -7.88
N HIS A 7 8.94 -30.08 -8.23
CA HIS A 7 8.59 -30.34 -9.62
C HIS A 7 8.07 -29.07 -10.32
N ASN A 8 7.15 -28.35 -9.68
CA ASN A 8 6.60 -27.10 -10.21
C ASN A 8 7.69 -26.03 -10.39
N VAL A 9 8.60 -25.88 -9.41
CA VAL A 9 9.76 -24.97 -9.53
C VAL A 9 10.63 -25.35 -10.71
N ARG A 10 11.00 -26.63 -10.87
CA ARG A 10 11.79 -27.11 -12.01
C ARG A 10 11.11 -26.77 -13.35
N GLN A 11 9.80 -26.96 -13.45
CA GLN A 11 9.04 -26.64 -14.66
C GLN A 11 9.04 -25.14 -14.97
N ALA A 12 8.79 -24.29 -13.97
CA ALA A 12 8.80 -22.84 -14.13
C ALA A 12 10.19 -22.35 -14.57
N VAL A 13 11.25 -22.77 -13.89
CA VAL A 13 12.63 -22.35 -14.17
C VAL A 13 13.05 -22.79 -15.57
N THR A 14 12.81 -24.05 -15.93
CA THR A 14 13.11 -24.56 -17.28
C THR A 14 12.39 -23.75 -18.37
N SER A 15 11.19 -23.26 -18.09
CA SER A 15 10.38 -22.51 -19.07
C SER A 15 10.84 -21.07 -19.27
N PHE A 16 11.43 -20.42 -18.25
CA PHE A 16 11.74 -18.98 -18.31
C PHE A 16 13.21 -18.62 -18.14
N LYS A 17 14.10 -19.57 -17.83
CA LYS A 17 15.55 -19.33 -17.58
C LYS A 17 16.29 -18.57 -18.68
N ASP A 18 15.82 -18.63 -19.93
CA ASP A 18 16.48 -17.98 -21.07
C ASP A 18 15.74 -16.69 -21.49
N HIS A 19 14.71 -16.27 -20.73
CA HIS A 19 13.93 -15.07 -21.06
C HIS A 19 14.72 -13.81 -20.70
N PRO A 20 14.98 -12.88 -21.65
CA PRO A 20 15.89 -11.75 -21.43
C PRO A 20 15.36 -10.69 -20.44
N ALA A 21 14.07 -10.75 -20.07
CA ALA A 21 13.47 -9.88 -19.06
C ALA A 21 13.46 -10.48 -17.64
N LEU A 22 13.90 -11.72 -17.47
CA LEU A 22 14.02 -12.33 -16.15
C LEU A 22 15.22 -11.68 -15.42
N LEU A 23 15.01 -11.29 -14.16
CA LEU A 23 16.06 -10.69 -13.34
C LEU A 23 16.54 -11.63 -12.24
N ALA A 24 15.61 -12.24 -11.50
CA ALA A 24 15.90 -13.09 -10.35
C ALA A 24 14.72 -14.01 -10.06
N TRP A 25 14.98 -15.08 -9.33
CA TRP A 25 13.97 -16.01 -8.80
C TRP A 25 13.70 -15.74 -7.33
N ILE A 26 12.46 -15.38 -6.98
CA ILE A 26 12.04 -15.22 -5.59
C ILE A 26 11.38 -16.52 -5.11
N ILE A 27 12.00 -17.17 -4.12
CA ILE A 27 11.56 -18.45 -3.55
C ILE A 27 10.67 -18.17 -2.34
N GLY A 28 9.36 -18.32 -2.54
CA GLY A 28 8.35 -18.06 -1.50
C GLY A 28 8.07 -16.57 -1.28
N ASN A 29 7.07 -16.29 -0.44
CA ASN A 29 6.67 -14.95 -0.03
C ASN A 29 6.36 -14.98 1.48
N GLU A 30 6.93 -14.04 2.24
CA GLU A 30 6.67 -13.84 3.68
C GLU A 30 6.72 -15.12 4.54
N LEU A 31 7.69 -16.00 4.29
CA LEU A 31 7.78 -17.30 4.96
C LEU A 31 8.06 -17.19 6.46
N ASP A 32 8.47 -16.01 6.94
CA ASP A 32 8.64 -15.65 8.34
C ASP A 32 7.37 -15.11 9.01
N MET A 33 6.28 -14.88 8.28
CA MET A 33 5.03 -14.44 8.90
C MET A 33 4.35 -15.58 9.67
N GLY A 34 4.49 -15.56 11.00
CA GLY A 34 3.84 -16.50 11.90
C GLY A 34 4.38 -17.94 11.82
N PHE A 35 5.55 -18.13 11.23
CA PHE A 35 6.19 -19.44 11.14
C PHE A 35 6.55 -20.00 12.52
N THR A 36 6.40 -21.32 12.66
CA THR A 36 6.80 -22.06 13.87
C THR A 36 7.90 -23.08 13.56
N ASN A 37 8.23 -23.29 12.28
CA ASN A 37 9.19 -24.27 11.84
C ASN A 37 10.21 -23.65 10.88
N HIS A 38 11.41 -23.40 11.40
CA HIS A 38 12.48 -22.73 10.67
C HIS A 38 13.07 -23.60 9.54
N ARG A 39 12.72 -24.91 9.48
CA ARG A 39 13.16 -25.80 8.40
C ARG A 39 12.59 -25.40 7.03
N VAL A 40 11.61 -24.50 6.97
CA VAL A 40 11.17 -23.90 5.70
C VAL A 40 12.36 -23.31 4.92
N TYR A 41 13.32 -22.68 5.60
CA TYR A 41 14.50 -22.11 4.96
C TYR A 41 15.51 -23.16 4.50
N ASN A 42 15.52 -24.36 5.10
CA ASN A 42 16.29 -25.47 4.55
C ASN A 42 15.73 -25.86 3.17
N GLU A 43 14.41 -25.85 3.01
CA GLU A 43 13.80 -26.13 1.70
C GLU A 43 14.03 -25.00 0.70
N VAL A 44 14.00 -23.73 1.15
CA VAL A 44 14.40 -22.58 0.33
C VAL A 44 15.81 -22.78 -0.23
N ASN A 45 16.75 -23.24 0.60
CA ASN A 45 18.10 -23.54 0.18
C ASN A 45 18.18 -24.65 -0.88
N GLU A 46 17.42 -25.73 -0.70
CA GLU A 46 17.36 -26.83 -1.66
C GLU A 46 16.77 -26.39 -3.00
N LEU A 47 15.77 -25.50 -2.96
CA LEU A 47 15.20 -24.89 -4.16
C LEU A 47 16.18 -23.92 -4.84
N SER A 48 16.96 -23.16 -4.09
CA SER A 48 18.01 -22.31 -4.64
C SER A 48 19.03 -23.12 -5.45
N ARG A 49 19.55 -24.21 -4.87
CA ARG A 49 20.51 -25.09 -5.55
C ARG A 49 19.92 -25.68 -6.82
N LEU A 50 18.68 -26.17 -6.71
CA LEU A 50 17.93 -26.70 -7.85
C LEU A 50 17.80 -25.67 -8.97
N ILE A 51 17.53 -24.40 -8.63
CA ILE A 51 17.41 -23.33 -9.61
C ILE A 51 18.77 -23.07 -10.27
N HIS A 52 19.85 -22.90 -9.50
CA HIS A 52 21.19 -22.65 -10.07
C HIS A 52 21.71 -23.81 -10.94
N GLU A 53 21.33 -25.05 -10.64
CA GLU A 53 21.64 -26.21 -11.51
C GLU A 53 20.98 -26.10 -12.90
N ILE A 54 19.78 -25.51 -12.97
CA ILE A 54 18.98 -25.40 -14.21
C ILE A 54 19.27 -24.08 -14.93
N ASP A 55 19.42 -23.01 -14.16
CA ASP A 55 19.57 -21.61 -14.58
C ASP A 55 20.77 -20.98 -13.83
N PRO A 56 21.98 -21.09 -14.38
CA PRO A 56 23.17 -20.52 -13.77
C PRO A 56 23.30 -19.00 -13.99
N ASN A 57 22.36 -18.36 -14.70
CA ASN A 57 22.48 -16.96 -15.11
C ASN A 57 21.70 -16.00 -14.20
N HIS A 58 20.66 -16.48 -13.51
CA HIS A 58 19.79 -15.64 -12.69
C HIS A 58 19.92 -15.95 -11.20
N PRO A 59 20.05 -14.91 -10.34
CA PRO A 59 20.17 -15.10 -8.91
C PRO A 59 18.86 -15.55 -8.26
N THR A 60 18.97 -16.13 -7.07
CA THR A 60 17.88 -16.54 -6.21
C THR A 60 17.82 -15.69 -4.94
N THR A 61 16.61 -15.49 -4.43
CA THR A 61 16.36 -14.77 -3.17
C THR A 61 15.12 -15.33 -2.47
N THR A 62 14.90 -14.96 -1.21
CA THR A 62 13.65 -15.16 -0.49
C THR A 62 13.29 -13.87 0.26
N THR A 63 11.99 -13.64 0.45
CA THR A 63 11.49 -12.45 1.15
C THR A 63 11.36 -12.69 2.64
N ILE A 64 11.73 -11.69 3.45
CA ILE A 64 11.43 -11.61 4.87
C ILE A 64 10.69 -10.32 5.21
N THR A 65 9.83 -10.36 6.22
CA THR A 65 9.08 -9.21 6.75
C THR A 65 9.71 -8.67 8.03
N ALA A 66 10.34 -9.54 8.82
CA ALA A 66 11.00 -9.18 10.06
C ALA A 66 12.42 -8.65 9.82
N LEU A 67 12.57 -7.32 9.89
CA LEU A 67 13.85 -6.62 9.85
C LEU A 67 14.55 -6.62 11.21
N ASP A 68 14.80 -7.81 11.75
CA ASP A 68 15.64 -8.03 12.92
C ASP A 68 16.85 -8.92 12.60
N ARG A 69 17.84 -8.87 13.50
CA ARG A 69 19.10 -9.58 13.32
C ARG A 69 18.92 -11.10 13.34
N GLU A 70 18.04 -11.59 14.21
CA GLU A 70 17.83 -13.03 14.42
C GLU A 70 17.26 -13.67 13.16
N THR A 71 16.26 -13.04 12.55
CA THR A 71 15.66 -13.51 11.29
C THR A 71 16.67 -13.48 10.15
N VAL A 72 17.42 -12.39 9.98
CA VAL A 72 18.44 -12.31 8.93
C VAL A 72 19.53 -13.37 9.08
N GLU A 73 20.06 -13.55 10.28
CA GLU A 73 21.10 -14.57 10.54
C GLU A 73 20.56 -15.99 10.38
N LEU A 74 19.33 -16.25 10.82
CA LEU A 74 18.65 -17.54 10.64
C LEU A 74 18.51 -17.92 9.17
N VAL A 75 18.08 -16.99 8.32
CA VAL A 75 17.91 -17.26 6.88
C VAL A 75 19.26 -17.50 6.23
N ARG A 76 20.29 -16.70 6.53
CA ARG A 76 21.64 -16.92 6.01
C ARG A 76 22.25 -18.26 6.42
N GLU A 77 22.01 -18.67 7.67
CA GLU A 77 22.50 -19.97 8.17
C GLU A 77 21.82 -21.14 7.45
N ARG A 78 20.51 -21.04 7.22
CA ARG A 78 19.70 -22.14 6.68
C ARG A 78 19.62 -22.18 5.17
N ALA A 79 19.77 -21.03 4.52
CA ALA A 79 19.74 -20.84 3.08
C ALA A 79 21.00 -20.12 2.56
N PRO A 80 22.21 -20.65 2.81
CA PRO A 80 23.46 -20.04 2.36
C PRO A 80 23.64 -20.03 0.84
N ASP A 81 22.83 -20.77 0.10
CA ASP A 81 22.86 -20.81 -1.36
C ASP A 81 22.17 -19.61 -2.02
N LEU A 82 21.37 -18.84 -1.28
CA LEU A 82 20.74 -17.63 -1.80
C LEU A 82 21.78 -16.56 -2.15
N ASP A 83 21.59 -15.90 -3.30
CA ASP A 83 22.50 -14.83 -3.73
C ASP A 83 22.30 -13.53 -2.95
N PHE A 84 21.07 -13.25 -2.53
CA PHE A 84 20.71 -12.08 -1.71
C PHE A 84 19.42 -12.31 -0.91
N LEU A 85 19.13 -11.37 0.00
CA LEU A 85 17.87 -11.36 0.75
C LEU A 85 16.92 -10.28 0.23
N SER A 86 15.63 -10.60 0.19
CA SER A 86 14.59 -9.65 -0.15
C SER A 86 13.80 -9.24 1.09
N LEU A 87 13.42 -7.96 1.16
CA LEU A 87 12.78 -7.34 2.30
C LEU A 87 11.41 -6.80 1.90
N GLN A 88 10.38 -7.14 2.67
CA GLN A 88 9.04 -6.58 2.52
C GLN A 88 8.74 -5.74 3.76
N ALA A 89 8.74 -4.42 3.59
CA ALA A 89 8.76 -3.47 4.68
C ALA A 89 7.87 -2.26 4.37
N TYR A 90 6.71 -2.20 5.02
CA TYR A 90 5.82 -1.05 5.07
C TYR A 90 6.33 -0.02 6.09
N GLY A 91 5.64 0.24 7.21
CA GLY A 91 6.21 1.12 8.26
C GLY A 91 7.45 0.55 8.95
N ALA A 92 7.71 -0.76 8.85
CA ALA A 92 8.97 -1.38 9.27
C ALA A 92 10.21 -0.84 8.54
N LEU A 93 10.03 -0.18 7.39
CA LEU A 93 11.12 0.46 6.65
C LEU A 93 11.88 1.49 7.51
N ALA A 94 11.22 2.09 8.51
CA ALA A 94 11.86 2.98 9.48
C ALA A 94 13.00 2.31 10.29
N LEU A 95 13.07 0.97 10.30
CA LEU A 95 14.13 0.21 10.95
C LEU A 95 15.41 0.09 10.11
N MET A 96 15.38 0.47 8.83
CA MET A 96 16.52 0.33 7.89
C MET A 96 17.86 0.89 8.41
N PRO A 97 17.93 2.08 9.05
CA PRO A 97 19.19 2.59 9.62
C PRO A 97 19.82 1.68 10.68
N LYS A 98 19.01 0.89 11.39
CA LYS A 98 19.49 -0.15 12.31
C LYS A 98 19.77 -1.45 11.55
N ALA A 99 18.86 -1.84 10.66
CA ALA A 99 18.91 -3.12 9.97
C ALA A 99 20.12 -3.26 9.04
N ILE A 100 20.57 -2.15 8.44
CA ILE A 100 21.71 -2.13 7.55
C ILE A 100 23.00 -2.69 8.19
N LYS A 101 23.13 -2.63 9.52
CA LYS A 101 24.33 -3.13 10.23
C LYS A 101 24.58 -4.61 10.01
N TYR A 102 23.52 -5.41 9.92
CA TYR A 102 23.60 -6.84 9.66
C TYR A 102 23.18 -7.19 8.23
N LEU A 103 22.30 -6.42 7.58
CA LEU A 103 21.94 -6.67 6.17
C LEU A 103 23.14 -6.50 5.23
N ARG A 104 24.04 -5.54 5.49
CA ARG A 104 25.18 -5.23 4.60
C ARG A 104 26.25 -6.31 4.46
N GLU A 105 26.15 -7.44 5.17
CA GLU A 105 27.06 -8.58 4.98
C GLU A 105 26.88 -9.25 3.61
N GLY A 106 25.75 -9.00 2.94
CA GLY A 106 25.50 -9.38 1.56
C GLY A 106 24.58 -8.37 0.87
N PRO A 107 24.32 -8.53 -0.44
CA PRO A 107 23.33 -7.71 -1.13
C PRO A 107 21.93 -7.96 -0.57
N PHE A 108 21.05 -6.97 -0.69
CA PHE A 108 19.63 -7.13 -0.39
C PHE A 108 18.76 -6.30 -1.33
N MET A 109 17.47 -6.59 -1.40
CA MET A 109 16.51 -5.86 -2.22
C MET A 109 15.25 -5.58 -1.42
N ILE A 110 14.64 -4.41 -1.57
CA ILE A 110 13.36 -4.10 -0.90
C ILE A 110 12.24 -4.46 -1.88
N THR A 111 11.74 -5.70 -1.83
CA THR A 111 10.76 -6.21 -2.80
C THR A 111 9.34 -5.74 -2.54
N GLU A 112 9.08 -5.09 -1.40
CA GLU A 112 7.78 -4.47 -1.13
C GLU A 112 7.93 -3.34 -0.13
N TRP A 113 7.41 -2.17 -0.47
CA TRP A 113 7.26 -1.02 0.41
C TRP A 113 6.18 -0.11 -0.15
N GLY A 114 5.49 0.65 0.70
CA GLY A 114 4.30 1.39 0.29
C GLY A 114 3.88 2.44 1.31
N PRO A 115 2.61 2.88 1.30
CA PRO A 115 2.08 3.74 2.35
C PRO A 115 1.99 2.97 3.68
N LEU A 116 1.72 3.70 4.77
CA LEU A 116 1.54 3.09 6.09
C LEU A 116 0.40 2.06 6.09
N GLY A 117 0.64 0.92 6.72
CA GLY A 117 -0.36 -0.11 6.92
C GLY A 117 -1.51 0.36 7.81
N HIS A 118 -2.70 -0.21 7.65
CA HIS A 118 -3.86 0.17 8.47
C HIS A 118 -3.71 -0.14 9.97
N TRP A 119 -2.72 -0.96 10.34
CA TRP A 119 -2.32 -1.24 11.71
C TRP A 119 -1.36 -0.18 12.29
N GLU A 120 -0.79 0.69 11.46
CA GLU A 120 0.26 1.67 11.82
C GLU A 120 -0.28 3.09 12.01
N VAL A 121 -1.55 3.32 11.68
CA VAL A 121 -2.19 4.64 11.72
C VAL A 121 -3.06 4.83 12.96
N GLY A 122 -3.36 6.10 13.27
CA GLY A 122 -4.35 6.45 14.29
C GLY A 122 -5.73 5.88 13.96
N LYS A 123 -6.52 5.61 15.00
CA LYS A 123 -7.88 5.04 14.86
C LYS A 123 -8.92 5.99 15.47
N THR A 124 -10.14 5.95 14.94
CA THR A 124 -11.28 6.62 15.56
C THR A 124 -11.62 5.97 16.91
N ARG A 125 -12.49 6.62 17.69
CA ARG A 125 -13.01 6.06 18.97
C ARG A 125 -13.73 4.71 18.84
N TRP A 126 -14.14 4.31 17.64
CA TRP A 126 -14.75 2.99 17.38
C TRP A 126 -13.80 2.04 16.63
N GLY A 127 -12.50 2.36 16.55
CA GLY A 127 -11.47 1.47 16.03
C GLY A 127 -11.25 1.52 14.52
N ALA A 128 -11.97 2.35 13.77
CA ALA A 128 -11.75 2.49 12.33
C ALA A 128 -10.41 3.19 12.06
N PRO A 129 -9.51 2.62 11.24
CA PRO A 129 -8.21 3.21 10.97
C PRO A 129 -8.34 4.45 10.08
N ILE A 130 -7.61 5.52 10.42
CA ILE A 130 -7.67 6.81 9.71
C ILE A 130 -6.65 6.74 8.57
N GLU A 131 -7.17 6.70 7.33
CA GLU A 131 -6.33 6.61 6.15
C GLU A 131 -5.70 7.96 5.81
N GLN A 132 -4.45 7.93 5.34
CA GLN A 132 -3.78 9.10 4.79
C GLN A 132 -4.46 9.56 3.50
N THR A 133 -4.46 10.87 3.29
CA THR A 133 -4.79 11.48 1.99
C THR A 133 -3.75 11.08 0.93
N SER A 134 -4.12 11.12 -0.35
CA SER A 134 -3.19 10.95 -1.48
C SER A 134 -1.92 11.81 -1.36
N THR A 135 -2.06 13.06 -0.93
CA THR A 135 -0.92 13.97 -0.72
C THR A 135 -0.04 13.57 0.46
N GLU A 136 -0.62 13.10 1.57
CA GLU A 136 0.16 12.58 2.70
C GLU A 136 0.87 11.28 2.33
N LYS A 137 0.25 10.42 1.51
CA LYS A 137 0.91 9.24 0.95
C LYS A 137 2.08 9.65 0.06
N GLY A 138 1.89 10.57 -0.88
CA GLY A 138 2.98 11.07 -1.72
C GLY A 138 4.17 11.60 -0.90
N ARG A 139 3.91 12.39 0.15
CA ARG A 139 4.95 12.82 1.10
C ARG A 139 5.65 11.65 1.78
N HIS A 140 4.89 10.67 2.27
CA HIS A 140 5.45 9.46 2.87
C HIS A 140 6.34 8.68 1.88
N PHE A 141 5.92 8.52 0.62
CA PHE A 141 6.74 7.88 -0.42
C PHE A 141 8.08 8.60 -0.62
N LEU A 142 8.05 9.93 -0.70
CA LEU A 142 9.25 10.73 -0.90
C LEU A 142 10.21 10.59 0.27
N ASP A 143 9.69 10.75 1.50
CA ASP A 143 10.47 10.64 2.73
C ASP A 143 11.05 9.24 2.88
N SER A 144 10.23 8.19 2.71
CA SER A 144 10.65 6.79 2.78
C SER A 144 11.74 6.48 1.76
N TYR A 145 11.58 6.90 0.50
CA TYR A 145 12.62 6.66 -0.50
C TYR A 145 13.92 7.38 -0.16
N ARG A 146 13.86 8.70 0.08
CA ARG A 146 15.05 9.54 0.30
C ARG A 146 15.80 9.22 1.58
N THR A 147 15.10 8.77 2.62
CA THR A 147 15.72 8.58 3.95
C THR A 147 15.93 7.12 4.32
N LEU A 148 15.17 6.18 3.74
CA LEU A 148 15.16 4.78 4.15
C LEU A 148 15.51 3.80 3.03
N ILE A 149 15.63 4.24 1.78
CA ILE A 149 15.99 3.39 0.62
C ILE A 149 17.26 3.92 -0.04
N GLU A 150 17.20 5.14 -0.59
CA GLU A 150 18.30 5.76 -1.34
C GLU A 150 19.64 5.75 -0.59
N PRO A 151 19.72 6.05 0.73
CA PRO A 151 20.99 6.07 1.45
C PRO A 151 21.65 4.70 1.60
N PHE A 152 20.90 3.61 1.35
CA PHE A 152 21.38 2.24 1.47
C PHE A 152 21.56 1.56 0.12
N LEU A 153 21.39 2.29 -0.99
CA LEU A 153 21.80 1.82 -2.32
C LEU A 153 23.31 1.55 -2.34
N GLY A 154 23.71 0.48 -3.03
CA GLY A 154 25.05 -0.10 -2.95
C GLY A 154 24.95 -1.54 -2.43
N PRO A 155 24.87 -1.77 -1.12
CA PRO A 155 24.44 -3.08 -0.60
C PRO A 155 22.96 -3.36 -0.93
N GLY A 156 22.11 -2.33 -0.98
CA GLY A 156 20.76 -2.42 -1.52
C GLY A 156 20.76 -2.37 -3.04
N LEU A 157 20.18 -3.40 -3.67
CA LEU A 157 20.11 -3.58 -5.13
C LEU A 157 18.99 -2.78 -5.80
N GLY A 158 18.02 -2.30 -5.02
CA GLY A 158 16.87 -1.56 -5.51
C GLY A 158 15.61 -1.84 -4.70
N SER A 159 14.46 -1.40 -5.23
CA SER A 159 13.18 -1.55 -4.54
C SER A 159 11.99 -1.69 -5.49
N TYR A 160 10.96 -2.43 -5.07
CA TYR A 160 9.67 -2.57 -5.76
C TYR A 160 8.56 -1.93 -4.93
N VAL A 161 7.88 -0.96 -5.53
CA VAL A 161 6.86 -0.16 -4.87
C VAL A 161 5.50 -0.85 -4.89
N PHE A 162 4.74 -0.75 -3.80
CA PHE A 162 3.42 -1.36 -3.63
C PHE A 162 2.37 -0.33 -3.18
N LEU A 163 1.13 -0.40 -3.67
CA LEU A 163 0.63 -1.23 -4.77
C LEU A 163 0.64 -0.43 -6.07
N TRP A 164 1.49 -0.79 -7.03
CA TRP A 164 1.45 -0.21 -8.38
C TRP A 164 0.21 -0.69 -9.15
N GLY A 165 -0.94 -0.10 -8.84
CA GLY A 165 -2.24 -0.43 -9.37
C GLY A 165 -3.34 -0.06 -8.38
N GLN A 166 -4.43 -0.82 -8.41
CA GLN A 166 -5.58 -0.64 -7.51
C GLN A 166 -6.05 -2.00 -7.00
N LYS A 167 -6.31 -2.08 -5.69
CA LYS A 167 -6.91 -3.26 -5.04
C LYS A 167 -7.75 -2.79 -3.84
N GLN A 168 -8.85 -3.49 -3.58
CA GLN A 168 -9.55 -3.38 -2.31
C GLN A 168 -8.70 -4.03 -1.20
N GLU A 169 -8.29 -3.22 -0.22
CA GLU A 169 -7.59 -3.69 0.96
C GLU A 169 -7.82 -2.72 2.12
N ARG A 170 -8.68 -3.10 3.07
CA ARG A 170 -9.34 -2.21 4.05
C ARG A 170 -10.25 -1.15 3.41
N THR A 171 -9.73 -0.38 2.47
CA THR A 171 -10.45 0.54 1.59
C THR A 171 -9.95 0.35 0.15
N HIS A 172 -10.71 0.84 -0.83
CA HIS A 172 -10.31 0.78 -2.24
C HIS A 172 -9.12 1.70 -2.59
N THR A 173 -8.73 2.58 -1.66
CA THR A 173 -7.64 3.54 -1.83
C THR A 173 -6.41 3.23 -0.99
N TRP A 174 -6.44 2.28 -0.04
CA TRP A 174 -5.44 2.20 1.02
C TRP A 174 -3.99 2.11 0.51
N PHE A 175 -3.68 1.05 -0.24
CA PHE A 175 -2.35 0.84 -0.82
C PHE A 175 -2.27 1.22 -2.31
N SER A 176 -3.42 1.44 -2.95
CA SER A 176 -3.53 1.74 -4.38
C SER A 176 -2.84 3.05 -4.76
N LEU A 177 -1.93 3.00 -5.73
CA LEU A 177 -1.31 4.19 -6.32
C LEU A 177 -2.13 4.79 -7.48
N PHE A 178 -3.08 4.02 -8.00
CA PHE A 178 -4.01 4.42 -9.06
C PHE A 178 -5.46 4.28 -8.57
N THR A 179 -6.36 5.01 -9.21
CA THR A 179 -7.80 4.82 -9.04
C THR A 179 -8.27 3.53 -9.75
N ASP A 180 -9.54 3.18 -9.55
CA ASP A 180 -10.21 2.08 -10.26
C ASP A 180 -10.29 2.32 -11.77
N SER A 181 -10.36 3.58 -12.20
CA SER A 181 -10.34 4.00 -13.61
C SER A 181 -8.94 4.23 -14.19
N GLY A 182 -7.88 4.15 -13.37
CA GLY A 182 -6.49 4.22 -13.83
C GLY A 182 -5.82 5.60 -13.75
N GLU A 183 -6.46 6.60 -13.14
CA GLU A 183 -5.80 7.87 -12.86
C GLU A 183 -4.70 7.69 -11.80
N SER A 184 -3.54 8.31 -12.03
CA SER A 184 -2.41 8.30 -11.10
C SER A 184 -2.59 9.32 -9.97
N THR A 185 -1.90 9.08 -8.86
CA THR A 185 -1.96 9.94 -7.66
C THR A 185 -0.61 10.59 -7.39
N THR A 186 -0.53 11.52 -6.43
CA THR A 186 0.71 12.19 -6.01
C THR A 186 1.86 11.21 -5.71
N ALA A 187 1.56 9.98 -5.27
CA ALA A 187 2.58 8.96 -5.03
C ALA A 187 3.28 8.52 -6.34
N VAL A 188 2.56 8.42 -7.45
CA VAL A 188 3.12 8.08 -8.77
C VAL A 188 4.05 9.19 -9.25
N ASP A 189 3.67 10.46 -9.06
CA ASP A 189 4.52 11.60 -9.40
C ASP A 189 5.84 11.59 -8.63
N VAL A 190 5.74 11.26 -7.34
CA VAL A 190 6.91 11.10 -6.47
C VAL A 190 7.78 9.96 -6.95
N MET A 191 7.19 8.82 -7.32
CA MET A 191 7.96 7.69 -7.87
C MET A 191 8.69 8.07 -9.16
N GLN A 192 8.03 8.78 -10.07
CA GLN A 192 8.68 9.33 -11.27
C GLN A 192 9.85 10.24 -10.89
N PHE A 193 9.64 11.16 -9.95
CA PHE A 193 10.69 12.09 -9.53
C PHE A 193 11.90 11.37 -8.93
N VAL A 194 11.69 10.43 -7.99
CA VAL A 194 12.83 9.75 -7.34
C VAL A 194 13.56 8.80 -8.28
N TRP A 195 12.89 8.22 -9.27
CA TRP A 195 13.52 7.35 -10.26
C TRP A 195 14.23 8.08 -11.39
N THR A 196 13.72 9.25 -11.81
CA THR A 196 14.23 9.96 -13.00
C THR A 196 14.94 11.27 -12.70
N GLY A 197 14.81 11.79 -11.47
CA GLY A 197 15.24 13.12 -11.08
C GLY A 197 14.37 14.26 -11.64
N ARG A 198 13.24 13.95 -12.29
CA ARG A 198 12.36 14.94 -12.93
C ARG A 198 10.92 14.75 -12.48
N THR A 199 10.28 15.85 -12.10
CA THR A 199 8.84 15.85 -11.82
C THR A 199 8.05 15.62 -13.12
N PRO A 200 6.83 15.07 -13.03
CA PRO A 200 5.88 15.09 -14.13
C PRO A 200 5.65 16.50 -14.66
N ALA A 201 5.34 16.61 -15.96
CA ALA A 201 5.05 17.90 -16.59
C ALA A 201 3.65 18.43 -16.22
N ASN A 202 2.74 17.53 -15.84
CA ASN A 202 1.44 17.80 -15.26
C ASN A 202 1.34 16.89 -14.03
N GLN A 203 1.05 17.46 -12.86
CA GLN A 203 1.12 16.74 -11.59
C GLN A 203 -0.28 16.43 -11.06
N ALA A 204 -0.39 15.36 -10.29
CA ALA A 204 -1.62 15.02 -9.63
C ALA A 204 -2.05 16.12 -8.63
N PRO A 205 -3.37 16.41 -8.53
CA PRO A 205 -3.86 17.40 -7.60
C PRO A 205 -3.45 17.12 -6.15
N VAL A 206 -3.30 18.20 -5.38
CA VAL A 206 -2.91 18.19 -3.97
C VAL A 206 -4.14 18.36 -3.10
N LEU A 207 -4.50 17.34 -2.33
CA LEU A 207 -5.57 17.42 -1.34
C LEU A 207 -5.05 18.01 -0.04
N GLU A 208 -5.45 19.25 0.24
CA GLU A 208 -5.00 20.02 1.39
C GLU A 208 -5.77 19.64 2.66
N SER A 209 -7.08 19.44 2.54
CA SER A 209 -7.91 19.05 3.68
C SER A 209 -9.24 18.44 3.27
N LEU A 210 -9.72 17.50 4.08
CA LEU A 210 -11.09 17.00 4.05
C LEU A 210 -11.73 17.21 5.43
N ARG A 211 -12.96 17.73 5.45
CA ARG A 211 -13.76 17.94 6.66
C ARG A 211 -15.18 17.45 6.48
N LEU A 212 -15.74 16.86 7.53
CA LEU A 212 -17.15 16.47 7.61
C LEU A 212 -17.75 17.09 8.88
N ALA A 213 -18.85 17.83 8.73
CA ALA A 213 -19.42 18.63 9.80
C ALA A 213 -18.36 19.56 10.46
N ARG A 214 -17.50 20.16 9.61
CA ARG A 214 -16.36 21.02 9.97
C ARG A 214 -15.22 20.34 10.74
N ARG A 215 -15.26 19.02 10.91
CA ARG A 215 -14.29 18.25 11.69
C ARG A 215 -13.42 17.35 10.80
N PRO A 216 -12.12 17.17 11.09
CA PRO A 216 -11.27 16.17 10.46
C PRO A 216 -11.59 14.76 10.97
N ALA A 217 -11.03 13.73 10.32
CA ALA A 217 -11.18 12.33 10.73
C ALA A 217 -10.76 12.06 12.18
N ALA A 218 -9.68 12.70 12.64
CA ALA A 218 -9.12 12.54 13.99
C ALA A 218 -10.12 12.86 15.11
N ASP A 219 -11.11 13.73 14.84
CA ASP A 219 -12.14 14.10 15.81
C ASP A 219 -13.20 13.01 16.03
N SER A 220 -13.11 11.87 15.32
CA SER A 220 -14.07 10.77 15.39
C SER A 220 -15.49 11.26 15.15
N VAL A 221 -15.76 11.73 13.93
CA VAL A 221 -16.99 12.41 13.54
C VAL A 221 -18.23 11.57 13.86
N ARG A 222 -19.23 12.18 14.49
CA ARG A 222 -20.51 11.54 14.85
C ARG A 222 -21.67 12.34 14.30
N LEU A 223 -22.56 11.67 13.56
CA LEU A 223 -23.69 12.28 12.88
C LEU A 223 -25.02 11.69 13.40
N ALA A 224 -26.03 12.54 13.56
CA ALA A 224 -27.37 12.08 13.91
C ALA A 224 -28.06 11.53 12.64
N SER A 225 -28.65 10.33 12.76
CA SER A 225 -29.37 9.67 11.67
C SER A 225 -30.41 10.58 11.00
N GLY A 226 -30.39 10.60 9.66
CA GLY A 226 -31.30 11.38 8.80
C GLY A 226 -31.12 12.90 8.85
N LYS A 227 -30.07 13.42 9.50
CA LYS A 227 -29.75 14.85 9.48
C LYS A 227 -28.79 15.19 8.34
N ARG A 228 -28.86 16.45 7.89
CA ARG A 228 -27.98 16.99 6.84
C ARG A 228 -26.71 17.56 7.45
N TYR A 229 -25.58 17.31 6.79
CA TYR A 229 -24.26 17.80 7.15
C TYR A 229 -23.50 18.20 5.90
N THR A 230 -22.53 19.10 6.06
CA THR A 230 -21.65 19.54 4.98
C THR A 230 -20.32 18.78 5.04
N ALA A 231 -19.84 18.36 3.89
CA ALA A 231 -18.46 17.92 3.68
C ALA A 231 -17.75 18.87 2.71
N THR A 232 -16.48 19.16 2.99
CA THR A 232 -15.66 20.08 2.19
C THR A 232 -14.28 19.47 1.97
N ALA A 233 -13.83 19.40 0.71
CA ALA A 233 -12.51 18.90 0.31
C ALA A 233 -11.74 19.95 -0.49
N LYS A 234 -10.72 20.55 0.12
CA LYS A 234 -9.87 21.53 -0.53
C LYS A 234 -8.79 20.83 -1.32
N VAL A 235 -8.74 21.12 -2.62
CA VAL A 235 -7.78 20.55 -3.56
C VAL A 235 -7.17 21.68 -4.38
N ALA A 236 -5.85 21.66 -4.51
CA ALA A 236 -5.09 22.58 -5.32
C ALA A 236 -4.46 21.82 -6.49
N ASP A 237 -4.47 22.43 -7.66
CA ASP A 237 -3.82 21.90 -8.85
C ASP A 237 -2.65 22.82 -9.22
N SER A 238 -1.46 22.26 -9.41
CA SER A 238 -0.25 23.04 -9.72
C SER A 238 -0.26 23.60 -11.14
N ASP A 239 -0.99 22.93 -12.04
CA ASP A 239 -1.00 23.17 -13.47
C ASP A 239 -2.18 24.08 -13.88
N GLY A 240 -3.10 24.34 -12.95
CA GLY A 240 -4.25 25.21 -13.12
C GLY A 240 -5.46 24.51 -13.74
N ASP A 241 -5.47 23.17 -13.70
CA ASP A 241 -6.53 22.37 -14.29
C ASP A 241 -7.83 22.44 -13.45
N PRO A 242 -9.01 22.41 -14.10
CA PRO A 242 -10.29 22.44 -13.40
C PRO A 242 -10.57 21.11 -12.69
N ILE A 243 -10.80 21.18 -11.38
CA ILE A 243 -11.07 19.99 -10.57
C ILE A 243 -12.55 19.58 -10.57
N VAL A 244 -12.80 18.30 -10.85
CA VAL A 244 -14.11 17.65 -10.74
C VAL A 244 -14.10 16.67 -9.58
N TYR A 245 -15.05 16.81 -8.67
CA TYR A 245 -15.15 15.96 -7.48
C TYR A 245 -16.11 14.79 -7.69
N ARG A 246 -15.83 13.66 -7.03
CA ARG A 246 -16.75 12.53 -6.89
C ARG A 246 -16.80 12.09 -5.44
N TRP A 247 -17.99 12.17 -4.86
CA TRP A 247 -18.23 11.81 -3.46
C TRP A 247 -18.95 10.47 -3.36
N ARG A 248 -18.52 9.63 -2.42
CA ARG A 248 -19.10 8.32 -2.16
C ARG A 248 -19.26 8.10 -0.66
N ILE A 249 -20.29 7.39 -0.22
CA ILE A 249 -20.42 6.93 1.16
C ILE A 249 -20.53 5.41 1.12
N LYS A 250 -19.72 4.72 1.91
CA LYS A 250 -19.79 3.26 2.07
C LYS A 250 -19.96 2.91 3.55
N PRO A 251 -20.53 1.75 3.89
CA PRO A 251 -20.33 1.15 5.22
C PRO A 251 -18.83 1.03 5.53
N GLU A 252 -18.46 1.10 6.81
CA GLU A 252 -17.08 0.83 7.22
C GLU A 252 -16.74 -0.66 7.01
N SER A 253 -15.53 -0.96 6.53
CA SER A 253 -15.09 -2.34 6.32
C SER A 253 -15.09 -3.14 7.63
N THR A 254 -15.69 -4.33 7.60
CA THR A 254 -15.68 -5.30 8.70
C THR A 254 -14.66 -6.42 8.51
N GLU A 255 -13.90 -6.41 7.42
CA GLU A 255 -12.97 -7.50 7.08
C GLU A 255 -11.81 -7.61 8.07
N THR A 256 -11.39 -8.83 8.39
CA THR A 256 -10.25 -9.08 9.30
C THR A 256 -9.13 -9.86 8.63
N VAL A 257 -9.18 -9.98 7.30
CA VAL A 257 -8.20 -10.69 6.50
C VAL A 257 -6.83 -10.01 6.58
N VAL A 258 -5.75 -10.78 6.50
CA VAL A 258 -4.35 -10.35 6.65
C VAL A 258 -3.52 -11.03 5.56
N GLY A 259 -2.46 -10.37 5.06
CA GLY A 259 -1.49 -11.00 4.15
C GLY A 259 -1.83 -10.87 2.66
N GLY A 260 -2.50 -9.78 2.25
CA GLY A 260 -2.71 -9.49 0.83
C GLY A 260 -3.76 -10.35 0.13
N ASP A 261 -4.55 -11.15 0.86
CA ASP A 261 -5.71 -11.88 0.33
C ASP A 261 -6.76 -10.92 -0.28
N LEU A 262 -7.63 -11.48 -1.12
CA LEU A 262 -8.69 -10.72 -1.80
C LEU A 262 -9.78 -10.30 -0.80
N GLU A 263 -9.99 -9.00 -0.65
CA GLU A 263 -11.17 -8.45 0.01
C GLU A 263 -12.22 -8.03 -1.03
N ALA A 264 -13.51 -8.33 -0.77
CA ALA A 264 -14.60 -7.91 -1.64
C ALA A 264 -14.79 -6.38 -1.59
N SER A 265 -15.10 -5.77 -2.74
CA SER A 265 -15.48 -4.36 -2.79
C SER A 265 -16.72 -4.09 -1.94
N ILE A 266 -16.76 -2.94 -1.28
CA ILE A 266 -17.91 -2.49 -0.50
C ILE A 266 -18.76 -1.57 -1.38
N GLU A 267 -20.05 -1.85 -1.51
CA GLU A 267 -20.98 -1.06 -2.32
C GLU A 267 -21.20 0.37 -1.79
N ASP A 268 -21.45 1.29 -2.71
CA ASP A 268 -21.83 2.68 -2.39
C ASP A 268 -23.27 2.76 -1.86
N LEU A 269 -23.52 3.75 -0.99
CA LEU A 269 -24.84 4.13 -0.53
C LEU A 269 -25.35 5.31 -1.37
N ASP A 270 -26.31 5.02 -2.24
CA ASP A 270 -26.93 6.00 -3.12
C ASP A 270 -27.93 6.93 -2.42
N GLY A 271 -28.22 8.06 -3.06
CA GLY A 271 -29.29 8.99 -2.64
C GLY A 271 -28.99 9.79 -1.36
N LEU A 272 -27.77 9.73 -0.84
CA LEU A 272 -27.38 10.45 0.38
C LEU A 272 -26.89 11.88 0.12
N PHE A 273 -26.51 12.24 -1.10
CA PHE A 273 -26.05 13.58 -1.44
C PHE A 273 -27.17 14.47 -1.99
N VAL A 274 -27.05 15.78 -1.76
CA VAL A 274 -28.04 16.78 -2.18
C VAL A 274 -27.37 17.85 -3.05
N GLY A 275 -27.91 18.07 -4.25
CA GLY A 275 -27.45 19.11 -5.17
C GLY A 275 -26.32 18.65 -6.10
N ASP A 276 -25.50 19.60 -6.53
CA ASP A 276 -24.33 19.34 -7.39
C ASP A 276 -23.22 18.68 -6.57
N THR A 277 -22.92 17.42 -6.88
CA THR A 277 -21.90 16.62 -6.20
C THR A 277 -20.55 16.67 -6.90
N THR A 278 -20.34 17.56 -7.86
CA THR A 278 -19.07 17.70 -8.59
C THR A 278 -18.15 18.77 -8.01
N ARG A 279 -18.49 19.31 -6.83
CA ARG A 279 -17.85 20.47 -6.21
C ARG A 279 -17.03 20.13 -4.96
N GLU A 280 -16.17 21.07 -4.57
CA GLU A 280 -15.38 21.06 -3.33
C GLU A 280 -16.26 20.87 -2.08
N GLU A 281 -17.46 21.43 -2.07
CA GLU A 281 -18.40 21.33 -0.94
C GLU A 281 -19.68 20.61 -1.36
N VAL A 282 -20.09 19.62 -0.56
CA VAL A 282 -21.35 18.90 -0.74
C VAL A 282 -22.16 18.83 0.55
N THR A 283 -23.48 18.80 0.40
CA THR A 283 -24.40 18.46 1.49
C THR A 283 -24.77 16.99 1.41
N LEU A 284 -24.60 16.25 2.51
CA LEU A 284 -25.01 14.86 2.64
C LEU A 284 -26.02 14.65 3.77
N MET A 285 -26.90 13.68 3.59
CA MET A 285 -27.79 13.15 4.61
C MET A 285 -27.09 11.97 5.29
N ALA A 286 -26.98 12.03 6.61
CA ALA A 286 -26.47 10.90 7.37
C ALA A 286 -27.39 9.68 7.18
N PRO A 287 -26.83 8.47 6.92
CA PRO A 287 -27.60 7.23 6.77
C PRO A 287 -28.67 7.03 7.85
N GLY A 288 -29.77 6.39 7.48
CA GLY A 288 -30.88 6.11 8.41
C GLY A 288 -30.49 5.11 9.50
N SER A 289 -29.74 4.07 9.13
CA SER A 289 -29.27 3.03 10.04
C SER A 289 -28.10 3.54 10.89
N PRO A 290 -28.13 3.35 12.22
CA PRO A 290 -26.97 3.60 13.07
C PRO A 290 -25.83 2.63 12.73
N GLY A 291 -24.59 3.12 12.77
CA GLY A 291 -23.42 2.31 12.45
C GLY A 291 -22.23 3.14 11.97
N PRO A 292 -21.07 2.49 11.79
CA PRO A 292 -19.88 3.11 11.20
C PRO A 292 -19.97 3.16 9.67
N TYR A 293 -19.58 4.29 9.11
CA TYR A 293 -19.56 4.56 7.68
C TYR A 293 -18.28 5.32 7.34
N ARG A 294 -17.98 5.41 6.05
CA ARG A 294 -16.87 6.20 5.53
C ARG A 294 -17.30 7.04 4.35
N LEU A 295 -17.01 8.33 4.44
CA LEU A 295 -17.16 9.29 3.34
C LEU A 295 -15.86 9.32 2.55
N TYR A 296 -15.93 9.14 1.24
CA TYR A 296 -14.81 9.25 0.31
C TYR A 296 -15.00 10.43 -0.61
N VAL A 297 -13.88 11.03 -1.02
CA VAL A 297 -13.80 12.01 -2.10
C VAL A 297 -12.65 11.63 -3.03
N MET A 298 -12.95 11.67 -4.32
CA MET A 298 -11.96 11.73 -5.40
C MET A 298 -12.06 13.09 -6.06
N ALA A 299 -10.94 13.68 -6.44
CA ALA A 299 -10.85 14.96 -7.13
C ALA A 299 -9.97 14.76 -8.37
N TYR A 300 -10.55 14.92 -9.55
CA TYR A 300 -9.93 14.64 -10.84
C TYR A 300 -9.57 15.94 -11.54
N ASP A 301 -8.40 16.01 -12.15
CA ASP A 301 -7.94 17.14 -12.99
C ASP A 301 -8.43 17.07 -14.44
N GLY A 302 -8.88 15.89 -14.89
CA GLY A 302 -9.22 15.64 -16.29
C GLY A 302 -8.02 15.34 -17.19
N GLN A 303 -6.81 15.28 -16.64
CA GLN A 303 -5.53 15.05 -17.32
C GLN A 303 -4.92 13.69 -16.99
N GLY A 304 -5.70 12.82 -16.34
CA GLY A 304 -5.29 11.45 -15.98
C GLY A 304 -4.78 11.33 -14.55
N HIS A 305 -5.00 12.34 -13.70
CA HIS A 305 -4.62 12.28 -12.29
C HIS A 305 -5.82 12.48 -11.36
N ALA A 306 -5.63 12.01 -10.13
CA ALA A 306 -6.62 12.16 -9.08
C ALA A 306 -5.96 12.37 -7.71
N ALA A 307 -6.63 13.17 -6.88
CA ALA A 307 -6.41 13.22 -5.45
C ALA A 307 -7.55 12.53 -4.73
N HIS A 308 -7.24 11.80 -3.66
CA HIS A 308 -8.23 11.12 -2.84
C HIS A 308 -8.04 11.40 -1.35
N ALA A 309 -9.16 11.34 -0.61
CA ALA A 309 -9.21 11.32 0.85
C ALA A 309 -10.51 10.67 1.33
N ASN A 310 -10.55 10.31 2.61
CA ASN A 310 -11.78 9.83 3.23
C ASN A 310 -11.86 10.19 4.73
N ILE A 311 -13.08 10.16 5.27
CA ILE A 311 -13.36 10.35 6.70
C ILE A 311 -14.27 9.22 7.19
N PRO A 312 -13.82 8.39 8.14
CA PRO A 312 -14.71 7.52 8.89
C PRO A 312 -15.61 8.37 9.81
N PHE A 313 -16.91 8.05 9.85
CA PHE A 313 -17.88 8.68 10.73
C PHE A 313 -18.86 7.65 11.31
N LEU A 314 -19.41 7.96 12.48
CA LEU A 314 -20.37 7.11 13.17
C LEU A 314 -21.76 7.76 13.15
N VAL A 315 -22.75 7.06 12.60
CA VAL A 315 -24.15 7.46 12.71
C VAL A 315 -24.74 6.92 14.01
N TYR A 316 -25.37 7.79 14.79
CA TYR A 316 -26.12 7.41 15.97
C TYR A 316 -27.63 7.68 15.79
N GLY A 317 -28.44 6.81 16.39
CA GLY A 317 -29.89 6.97 16.39
C GLY A 317 -30.33 8.22 17.13
N LYS A 318 -31.52 8.75 16.78
CA LYS A 318 -32.16 9.77 17.62
C LYS A 318 -32.31 9.18 19.02
N ARG A 319 -31.80 9.85 20.06
CA ARG A 319 -32.31 9.62 21.42
C ARG A 319 -33.83 9.82 21.30
N ARG A 320 -34.58 8.75 21.58
CA ARG A 320 -36.03 8.87 21.80
C ARG A 320 -36.28 9.84 22.94
#